data_AF-A0A0H2XAE6-F1
#
_entry.id   AF-A0A0H2XAE6-F1
#
_cell.length_a   1.000
_cell.length_b   1.000
_cell.length_c   1.000
_cell.angle_alpha   90.00
_cell.angle_beta   90.00
_cell.angle_gamma   90.00
#
_symmetry.space_group_name_H-M   'P 1'
#
loop_
_entity.id
_entity.type
_entity.pdbx_description
1 polymer ?
#
loop_
_entity_poly.entity_id
_entity_poly.type
_entity_poly.pdbx_seq_one_letter_code
_entity_poly.pdbx_strand_id
1 'polypeptide(L)'
;MLDYLRADRALFVNSQCCIQLNEGANPDTSGPHWYCDAVAVSFKEGAAYLCEISYAARARSLIARLKGWNEHCAGIRGALERDSGVPLD
;
A
#
# COMPACT_ATOMS: atom_id res chain seq x y z
N MET A 1 9.89 -16.67 -4.06
CA MET A 1 8.85 -15.64 -4.30
C MET A 1 7.42 -16.16 -4.10
N LEU A 2 7.16 -17.47 -4.25
CA LEU A 2 5.90 -18.12 -3.83
C LEU A 2 5.84 -18.50 -2.34
N ASP A 3 6.93 -18.31 -1.59
CA ASP A 3 7.07 -18.87 -0.25
C ASP A 3 6.23 -18.12 0.81
N TYR A 4 5.96 -16.83 0.60
CA TYR A 4 5.05 -16.07 1.46
C TYR A 4 3.59 -16.54 1.32
N LEU A 5 3.17 -16.88 0.10
CA LEU A 5 1.83 -17.45 -0.20
C LEU A 5 1.62 -18.85 0.40
N ARG A 6 2.68 -19.50 0.89
CA ARG A 6 2.61 -20.86 1.47
C ARG A 6 2.40 -20.88 2.98
N ALA A 7 2.72 -19.80 3.70
CA ALA A 7 2.59 -19.76 5.16
C ALA A 7 1.13 -19.57 5.60
N ASP A 8 0.40 -18.67 4.94
CA ASP A 8 -1.04 -18.50 5.12
C ASP A 8 -1.69 -18.09 3.79
N ARG A 9 -2.63 -18.89 3.31
CA ARG A 9 -3.35 -18.61 2.05
C ARG A 9 -4.36 -17.47 2.19
N ALA A 10 -4.69 -17.06 3.42
CA ALA A 10 -5.54 -15.92 3.70
C ALA A 10 -4.78 -14.58 3.67
N LEU A 11 -3.47 -14.60 3.40
CA LEU A 11 -2.63 -13.40 3.42
C LEU A 11 -1.84 -13.28 2.11
N PHE A 12 -2.03 -12.16 1.42
CA PHE A 12 -1.25 -11.79 0.25
C PHE A 12 -0.31 -10.63 0.61
N VAL A 13 0.95 -10.69 0.16
CA VAL A 13 1.89 -9.56 0.29
C VAL A 13 2.45 -9.14 -1.04
N ASN A 14 2.34 -7.85 -1.32
CA ASN A 14 3.02 -7.17 -2.39
C ASN A 14 4.16 -6.31 -1.82
N SER A 15 5.41 -6.75 -2.00
CA SER A 15 6.61 -6.04 -1.52
C SER A 15 7.11 -4.94 -2.45
N GLN A 16 6.36 -4.62 -3.51
CA GLN A 16 6.71 -3.62 -4.52
C GLN A 16 5.44 -2.91 -4.98
N CYS A 17 4.78 -2.18 -4.07
CA CYS A 17 3.53 -1.50 -4.36
C CYS A 17 3.76 0.01 -4.56
N CYS A 18 3.44 0.51 -5.76
CA CYS A 18 3.29 1.94 -6.01
C CYS A 18 1.80 2.29 -5.93
N ILE A 19 1.43 3.03 -4.90
CA ILE A 19 0.06 3.49 -4.67
C ILE A 19 -0.10 4.81 -5.41
N GLN A 20 -0.87 4.83 -6.49
CA GLN A 20 -1.19 6.04 -7.25
C GLN A 20 -2.66 6.39 -7.05
N LEU A 21 -2.95 7.58 -6.51
CA LEU A 21 -4.34 7.98 -6.31
C LEU A 21 -5.08 8.16 -7.64
N ASN A 22 -4.41 8.81 -8.59
CA ASN A 22 -4.92 9.05 -9.92
C ASN A 22 -4.26 8.08 -10.89
N GLU A 23 -5.06 7.41 -11.70
CA GLU A 23 -4.57 6.51 -12.73
C GLU A 23 -3.72 7.28 -13.75
N GLY A 24 -2.57 6.73 -14.10
CA GLY A 24 -1.67 7.33 -15.08
C GLY A 24 -0.47 6.45 -15.37
N ALA A 25 0.16 6.68 -16.52
CA ALA A 25 1.37 5.97 -16.92
C ALA A 25 2.62 6.38 -16.12
N ASN A 26 2.64 7.62 -15.62
CA ASN A 26 3.73 8.14 -14.80
C ASN A 26 3.20 8.74 -13.48
N PRO A 27 3.54 8.16 -12.32
CA PRO A 27 3.11 8.63 -11.00
C PRO A 27 3.52 10.08 -10.69
N ASP A 28 4.62 10.56 -11.27
CA ASP A 28 5.10 11.93 -11.05
C ASP A 28 4.21 13.00 -11.71
N THR A 29 3.34 12.59 -12.64
CA THR A 29 2.48 13.50 -13.41
C THR A 29 0.99 13.33 -13.13
N SER A 30 0.59 12.21 -12.51
CA SER A 30 -0.81 11.89 -12.26
C SER A 30 -1.32 12.45 -10.94
N GLY A 31 -0.46 12.70 -9.95
CA GLY A 31 -0.84 13.30 -8.67
C GLY A 31 -0.12 12.63 -7.49
N PRO A 32 -0.71 12.66 -6.28
CA PRO A 32 -0.10 12.03 -5.11
C PRO A 32 0.12 10.54 -5.33
N HIS A 33 1.32 10.08 -5.02
CA HIS A 33 1.69 8.67 -5.06
C HIS A 33 2.67 8.31 -3.94
N TRP A 34 2.72 7.03 -3.59
CA TRP A 34 3.67 6.51 -2.60
C TRP A 34 4.21 5.14 -3.01
N TYR A 35 5.51 4.95 -2.88
CA TYR A 35 6.14 3.62 -2.93
C TYR A 35 6.14 3.01 -1.54
N CYS A 36 5.28 2.02 -1.31
CA CYS A 36 5.17 1.32 -0.04
C CYS A 36 6.06 0.06 -0.04
N ASP A 37 6.85 -0.13 1.03
CA ASP A 37 7.78 -1.25 1.14
C ASP A 37 7.05 -2.60 1.10
N ALA A 38 5.88 -2.69 1.73
CA ALA A 38 4.99 -3.83 1.56
C ALA A 38 3.53 -3.47 1.81
N VAL A 39 2.64 -4.06 1.01
CA VAL A 39 1.19 -4.07 1.26
C VAL A 39 0.79 -5.50 1.58
N ALA A 40 0.20 -5.71 2.75
CA ALA A 40 -0.38 -6.98 3.15
C ALA A 40 -1.90 -6.92 3.07
N VAL A 41 -2.52 -7.86 2.37
CA VAL A 41 -3.97 -8.00 2.23
C VAL A 41 -4.39 -9.26 2.95
N SER A 42 -5.15 -9.10 4.04
CA SER A 42 -5.71 -10.19 4.83
C SER A 42 -7.16 -10.43 4.42
N PHE A 43 -7.40 -11.55 3.74
CA PHE A 43 -8.76 -11.99 3.39
C PHE A 43 -9.56 -12.43 4.61
N LYS A 44 -8.88 -12.83 5.68
CA LYS A 44 -9.53 -13.22 6.95
C LYS A 44 -10.09 -12.01 7.70
N GLU A 45 -9.38 -10.89 7.66
CA GLU A 45 -9.75 -9.68 8.38
C GLU A 45 -10.50 -8.67 7.51
N GLY A 46 -10.53 -8.88 6.19
CA GLY A 46 -11.10 -7.91 5.24
C GLY A 46 -10.32 -6.60 5.26
N ALA A 47 -9.00 -6.66 5.44
CA ALA A 47 -8.17 -5.48 5.66
C ALA A 47 -6.90 -5.49 4.82
N ALA A 48 -6.50 -4.29 4.40
CA ALA A 48 -5.19 -4.03 3.81
C ALA A 48 -4.33 -3.23 4.78
N TYR A 49 -3.08 -3.64 4.92
CA TYR A 49 -2.08 -3.04 5.80
C TYR A 49 -0.94 -2.48 4.96
N LEU A 50 -0.63 -1.21 5.17
CA LEU A 50 0.53 -0.54 4.57
C LEU A 50 1.71 -0.64 5.54
N CYS A 51 2.78 -1.27 5.11
CA CYS A 51 3.96 -1.51 5.93
C CYS A 51 5.14 -0.69 5.39
N GLU A 52 5.73 0.15 6.25
CA GLU A 52 6.90 0.96 5.95
C GLU A 52 8.06 0.59 6.87
N ILE A 53 9.26 0.52 6.29
CA ILE A 53 10.50 0.22 6.97
C ILE A 53 11.39 1.45 6.88
N SER A 54 11.63 2.11 8.01
CA SER A 54 12.51 3.27 8.07
C SER A 54 13.81 2.95 8.80
N TYR A 55 14.93 3.07 8.11
CA TYR A 55 16.27 3.07 8.70
C TYR A 55 16.78 4.47 9.07
N ALA A 56 15.99 5.51 8.81
CA ALA A 56 16.39 6.88 9.09
C ALA A 56 16.52 7.12 10.60
N ALA A 57 17.59 7.80 11.00
CA ALA A 57 17.82 8.20 12.40
C ALA A 57 16.72 9.13 12.95
N ARG A 58 15.93 9.77 12.06
CA ARG A 58 14.82 10.66 12.42
C ARG A 58 13.58 10.25 11.63
N ALA A 59 12.45 10.15 12.33
CA ALA A 59 11.18 9.71 11.75
C ALA A 59 10.42 10.77 10.93
N ARG A 60 11.03 11.92 10.58
CA ARG A 60 10.29 13.04 9.95
C ARG A 60 9.66 12.65 8.61
N SER A 61 10.40 11.94 7.76
CA SER A 61 9.92 11.46 6.46
C SER A 61 8.80 10.42 6.62
N LEU A 62 8.98 9.47 7.55
CA LEU A 62 7.96 8.48 7.88
C LEU A 62 6.68 9.14 8.39
N ILE A 63 6.77 10.08 9.33
CA ILE A 63 5.60 10.80 9.86
C ILE A 63 4.89 11.60 8.76
N ALA A 64 5.64 12.29 7.89
CA ALA A 64 5.04 13.03 6.78
C ALA A 64 4.28 12.10 5.83
N ARG A 65 4.82 10.90 5.57
CA ARG A 65 4.16 9.88 4.77
C ARG A 65 2.89 9.34 5.44
N LEU A 66 2.96 8.96 6.71
CA LEU A 66 1.80 8.47 7.47
C LEU A 66 0.68 9.53 7.53
N LYS A 67 1.03 10.81 7.64
CA LYS A 67 0.07 11.92 7.54
C LYS A 67 -0.57 11.99 6.16
N GLY A 68 0.24 11.96 5.10
CA GLY A 68 -0.27 11.94 3.73
C GLY A 68 -1.22 10.77 3.49
N TRP A 69 -0.90 9.58 4.02
CA TRP A 69 -1.80 8.44 3.94
C TRP A 69 -3.12 8.64 4.69
N ASN A 70 -3.05 9.19 5.91
CA ASN A 70 -4.24 9.47 6.70
C ASN A 70 -5.15 10.50 6.00
N GLU A 71 -4.56 11.55 5.41
CA GLU A 71 -5.29 12.59 4.67
C GLU A 71 -5.92 12.05 3.37
N HIS A 72 -5.32 11.02 2.76
CA HIS A 72 -5.77 10.42 1.49
C HIS A 72 -6.32 8.99 1.63
N CYS A 73 -6.74 8.57 2.83
CA CYS A 73 -7.08 7.18 3.13
C CYS A 73 -8.10 6.57 2.16
N ALA A 74 -9.17 7.30 1.82
CA ALA A 74 -10.17 6.83 0.87
C ALA A 74 -9.62 6.64 -0.55
N GLY A 75 -8.74 7.55 -1.00
CA GLY A 75 -8.10 7.43 -2.31
C GLY A 75 -7.10 6.27 -2.36
N ILE A 76 -6.36 6.04 -1.26
CA ILE A 76 -5.46 4.90 -1.17
C ILE A 76 -6.25 3.60 -1.24
N ARG A 77 -7.38 3.51 -0.54
CA ARG A 77 -8.27 2.34 -0.63
C ARG A 77 -8.70 2.09 -2.08
N GLY A 78 -9.19 3.11 -2.76
CA GLY A 78 -9.59 3.01 -4.18
C GLY A 78 -8.43 2.61 -5.12
N ALA A 79 -7.22 3.08 -4.85
CA ALA A 79 -6.03 2.67 -5.61
C ALA A 79 -5.68 1.20 -5.39
N LEU A 80 -5.75 0.71 -4.14
CA LEU A 80 -5.51 -0.70 -3.82
C LEU A 80 -6.58 -1.62 -4.40
N GLU A 81 -7.85 -1.22 -4.36
CA GLU A 81 -8.96 -1.92 -4.99
C GLU A 81 -8.70 -2.09 -6.50
N ARG A 82 -8.37 -0.98 -7.19
CA ARG A 82 -8.09 -0.96 -8.64
C ARG A 82 -6.86 -1.78 -9.02
N ASP A 83 -5.73 -1.57 -8.33
CA ASP A 83 -4.43 -2.06 -8.79
C ASP A 83 -4.05 -3.42 -8.19
N SER A 84 -4.57 -3.75 -7.00
CA SER A 84 -4.25 -4.99 -6.28
C SER A 84 -5.42 -5.98 -6.22
N GLY A 85 -6.58 -5.63 -6.78
CA GLY A 85 -7.76 -6.51 -6.83
C GLY A 85 -8.33 -6.84 -5.45
N VAL A 86 -8.19 -5.93 -4.48
CA VAL A 86 -8.74 -6.10 -3.13
C VAL A 86 -10.27 -6.02 -3.20
N PRO A 87 -11.02 -6.99 -2.63
CA PRO A 87 -12.49 -6.97 -2.64
C PRO A 87 -13.09 -5.74 -1.93
N LEU A 88 -14.27 -5.32 -2.37
CA LEU A 88 -15.00 -4.13 -1.89
C LEU A 88 -15.95 -4.39 -0.70
N ASP A 89 -15.92 -5.61 -0.17
CA ASP A 89 -16.98 -6.16 0.69
C ASP A 89 -16.61 -6.13 2.17
#